data_AF-W2QUW7-F1
#
_entry.id   AF-W2QUW7-F1
#
_cell.length_a   1.000
_cell.length_b   1.000
_cell.length_c   1.000
_cell.angle_alpha   90.00
_cell.angle_beta   90.00
_cell.angle_gamma   90.00
#
_symmetry.space_group_name_H-M   'P 1'
#
loop_
_entity.id
_entity.type
_entity.pdbx_description
1 polymer ?
#
loop_
_entity_poly.entity_id
_entity_poly.type
_entity_poly.pdbx_seq_one_letter_code
_entity_poly.pdbx_strand_id
1 'polypeptide(L)'
;MLLYMLSRYAVCARTKEDKESWIRQIPLLVLMYEGIAAGALNFDYAPAAMVIAQEGRPKRIWMNTTQDGKSAIDDLREANLINGLKLSTKDYHSVTAFQVSLRGLQLLSQVSKELKANVDAFIFAPKPYRRELLKIRYIPIRDPPDANTTIEANVPAWTFTRGSDKHLMAGVSGEIQINEEEPEFNEEGRFILESIGYFRYSGVTETEDVSYVSSPFVPQCVRSLEAYQQLSSNAHRALEAASGQSNIRDTLSEAIVLANPVCLVGEWIPFGSNQIVALNERLGSMDRCQGGLFTSLIDDRPTDTQFEVPPGLTEVRILDYDPVRYINFEAEINFPEDDGIVQVENFGIHLNVDGTIFYGIKVDAILDKRADRISVDLLSRLLVDIHQDSSEIMDDLLSSYQTSLLDMVFLGDIANRGKFNMIMADQIDPFMPGLEYMDRGDFENELKQVLGDIHCAYDIGEDSV
;
A
#
# COMPACT_ATOMS: atom_id res chain seq x y z
N MET A 1 -26.73 5.76 -8.47
CA MET A 1 -26.59 6.14 -7.05
C MET A 1 -25.47 7.17 -6.85
N LEU A 2 -24.28 6.96 -7.43
CA LEU A 2 -23.12 7.87 -7.36
C LEU A 2 -23.44 9.35 -7.66
N LEU A 3 -24.16 9.64 -8.76
CA LEU A 3 -24.57 11.01 -9.10
C LEU A 3 -25.43 11.67 -8.01
N TYR A 4 -26.30 10.89 -7.34
CA TYR A 4 -27.13 11.40 -6.25
C TYR A 4 -26.27 11.70 -5.02
N MET A 5 -25.35 10.81 -4.67
CA MET A 5 -24.37 11.03 -3.60
C MET A 5 -23.59 12.33 -3.83
N LEU A 6 -23.01 12.50 -5.03
CA LEU A 6 -22.32 13.74 -5.43
C LEU A 6 -23.20 14.98 -5.26
N SER A 7 -24.47 14.91 -5.64
CA SER A 7 -25.40 16.05 -5.55
C SER A 7 -25.71 16.50 -4.12
N ARG A 8 -25.45 15.67 -3.11
CA ARG A 8 -25.62 16.07 -1.71
C ARG A 8 -24.44 16.90 -1.20
N TYR A 9 -23.24 16.68 -1.75
CA TYR A 9 -22.02 17.36 -1.34
C TYR A 9 -21.63 18.52 -2.26
N ALA A 10 -21.83 18.38 -3.57
CA ALA A 10 -21.29 19.28 -4.58
C ALA A 10 -22.33 19.59 -5.67
N VAL A 11 -22.77 20.85 -5.73
CA VAL A 11 -23.85 21.31 -6.61
C VAL A 11 -23.43 22.60 -7.31
N CYS A 12 -23.71 22.69 -8.61
CA CYS A 12 -23.56 23.92 -9.37
C CYS A 12 -24.51 25.02 -8.90
N ALA A 13 -24.07 26.27 -8.95
CA ALA A 13 -24.92 27.42 -8.64
C ALA A 13 -26.12 27.46 -9.60
N ARG A 14 -27.33 27.67 -9.06
CA ARG A 14 -28.56 27.78 -9.86
C ARG A 14 -28.85 29.23 -10.22
N THR A 15 -28.42 30.16 -9.38
CA THR A 15 -28.52 31.61 -9.56
C THR A 15 -27.13 32.25 -9.48
N LYS A 16 -27.01 33.55 -9.80
CA LYS A 16 -25.72 34.26 -9.75
C LYS A 16 -25.24 34.54 -8.33
N GLU A 17 -26.16 34.48 -7.37
CA GLU A 17 -25.90 34.73 -5.94
C GLU A 17 -25.58 33.45 -5.17
N ASP A 18 -25.86 32.28 -5.76
CA ASP A 18 -25.59 30.98 -5.14
C ASP A 18 -24.10 30.66 -5.14
N LYS A 19 -23.61 30.13 -4.01
CA LYS A 19 -22.25 29.61 -3.92
C LYS A 19 -22.18 28.23 -4.56
N GLU A 20 -21.16 28.02 -5.38
CA GLU A 20 -20.83 26.70 -5.91
C GLU A 20 -20.16 25.83 -4.84
N SER A 21 -20.57 24.56 -4.77
CA SER A 21 -19.89 23.57 -3.93
C SER A 21 -19.24 22.49 -4.78
N TRP A 22 -18.10 22.00 -4.31
CA TRP A 22 -17.22 21.03 -4.97
C TRP A 22 -16.77 19.99 -3.94
N ILE A 23 -16.66 18.73 -4.34
CA ILE A 23 -16.10 17.65 -3.51
C ILE A 23 -14.77 17.21 -4.10
N ARG A 24 -13.74 17.09 -3.26
CA ARG A 24 -12.42 16.62 -3.69
C ARG A 24 -12.43 15.11 -3.93
N GLN A 25 -11.55 14.64 -4.81
CA GLN A 25 -11.44 13.22 -5.19
C GLN A 25 -11.23 12.28 -3.99
N ILE A 26 -10.30 12.59 -3.07
CA ILE A 26 -10.00 11.72 -1.92
C ILE A 26 -11.24 11.51 -1.02
N PRO A 27 -11.91 12.55 -0.48
CA PRO A 27 -13.17 12.38 0.25
C PRO A 27 -14.27 11.63 -0.52
N LEU A 28 -14.30 11.79 -1.84
CA LEU A 28 -15.26 11.10 -2.70
C LEU A 28 -14.97 9.59 -2.79
N LEU A 29 -13.69 9.19 -2.86
CA LEU A 29 -13.27 7.78 -2.80
C LEU A 29 -13.63 7.15 -1.44
N VAL A 30 -13.39 7.87 -0.34
CA VAL A 30 -13.79 7.41 1.01
C VAL A 30 -15.29 7.16 1.09
N LEU A 31 -16.12 8.07 0.56
CA LEU A 31 -17.57 7.87 0.51
C LEU A 31 -18.00 6.69 -0.36
N MET A 32 -17.28 6.41 -1.45
CA MET A 32 -17.56 5.25 -2.29
C MET A 32 -17.27 3.94 -1.54
N TYR A 33 -16.11 3.84 -0.88
CA TYR A 33 -15.78 2.69 -0.02
C TYR A 33 -16.86 2.45 1.04
N GLU A 34 -17.26 3.50 1.77
CA GLU A 34 -18.31 3.39 2.79
C GLU A 34 -19.67 2.99 2.21
N GLY A 35 -19.95 3.39 0.97
CA GLY A 35 -21.15 2.97 0.24
C GLY A 35 -21.11 1.50 -0.19
N ILE A 36 -19.94 0.99 -0.55
CA ILE A 36 -19.72 -0.44 -0.87
C ILE A 36 -19.82 -1.28 0.40
N ALA A 37 -19.11 -0.91 1.45
CA ALA A 37 -19.17 -1.59 2.75
C ALA A 37 -20.58 -1.60 3.37
N ALA A 38 -21.42 -0.60 3.06
CA ALA A 38 -22.83 -0.57 3.47
C ALA A 38 -23.77 -1.39 2.55
N GLY A 39 -23.25 -2.01 1.47
CA GLY A 39 -24.02 -2.73 0.45
C GLY A 39 -24.93 -1.83 -0.40
N ALA A 40 -24.68 -0.51 -0.41
CA ALA A 40 -25.49 0.46 -1.14
C ALA A 40 -24.97 0.72 -2.56
N LEU A 41 -23.68 0.49 -2.81
CA LEU A 41 -23.04 0.52 -4.11
C LEU A 41 -22.55 -0.90 -4.44
N ASN A 42 -22.85 -1.37 -5.64
CA ASN A 42 -22.41 -2.67 -6.14
C ASN A 42 -21.17 -2.47 -7.03
N PHE A 43 -20.06 -2.10 -6.40
CA PHE A 43 -18.76 -1.92 -7.01
C PHE A 43 -17.74 -2.71 -6.20
N ASP A 44 -16.68 -3.18 -6.85
CA ASP A 44 -15.57 -3.83 -6.17
C ASP A 44 -14.57 -2.78 -5.64
N TYR A 45 -13.76 -3.14 -4.64
CA TYR A 45 -12.64 -2.34 -4.17
C TYR A 45 -11.38 -3.19 -3.96
N ALA A 46 -10.24 -2.56 -4.23
CA ALA A 46 -8.92 -3.13 -3.97
C ALA A 46 -8.02 -2.09 -3.29
N PRO A 47 -7.03 -2.53 -2.50
CA PRO A 47 -6.06 -1.62 -1.91
C PRO A 47 -5.24 -0.93 -3.01
N ALA A 48 -5.06 0.38 -2.86
CA ALA A 48 -4.27 1.19 -3.78
C ALA A 48 -3.49 2.26 -3.03
N ALA A 49 -2.24 2.47 -3.43
CA ALA A 49 -1.40 3.52 -2.90
C ALA A 49 -1.81 4.89 -3.47
N MET A 50 -2.28 5.80 -2.62
CA MET A 50 -2.79 7.12 -2.99
C MET A 50 -1.96 8.23 -2.34
N VAL A 51 -1.68 9.28 -3.10
CA VAL A 51 -0.96 10.46 -2.60
C VAL A 51 -1.94 11.48 -2.05
N ILE A 52 -1.74 11.87 -0.80
CA ILE A 52 -2.50 12.90 -0.09
C ILE A 52 -1.57 14.06 0.27
N ALA A 53 -2.00 15.28 0.01
CA ALA A 53 -1.29 16.46 0.50
C ALA A 53 -1.61 16.68 1.99
N GLN A 54 -0.64 16.40 2.85
CA GLN A 54 -0.70 16.65 4.28
C GLN A 54 0.22 17.83 4.64
N GLU A 55 -0.35 18.91 5.18
CA GLU A 55 0.41 20.12 5.57
C GLU A 55 1.31 20.71 4.47
N GLY A 56 1.05 20.35 3.22
CA GLY A 56 1.83 20.74 2.05
C GLY A 56 2.88 19.73 1.57
N ARG A 57 3.13 18.67 2.34
CA ARG A 57 3.96 17.54 1.93
C ARG A 57 3.08 16.45 1.30
N PRO A 58 3.44 15.90 0.13
CA PRO A 58 2.79 14.70 -0.36
C PRO A 58 3.15 13.54 0.57
N LYS A 59 2.13 12.86 1.08
CA LYS A 59 2.29 11.58 1.76
C LYS A 59 1.53 10.53 1.00
N ARG A 60 2.16 9.39 0.76
CA ARG A 60 1.48 8.24 0.16
C ARG A 60 0.89 7.38 1.28
N ILE A 61 -0.37 7.00 1.12
CA ILE A 61 -1.07 6.11 2.04
C ILE A 61 -1.78 5.02 1.26
N TRP A 62 -1.89 3.84 1.86
CA TRP A 62 -2.73 2.79 1.33
C TRP A 62 -4.20 3.07 1.65
N MET A 63 -5.05 2.91 0.65
CA MET A 63 -6.49 2.96 0.84
C MET A 63 -7.20 2.00 -0.09
N ASN A 64 -8.28 1.40 0.41
CA ASN A 64 -9.22 0.61 -0.36
C ASN A 64 -10.00 1.53 -1.29
N THR A 65 -9.71 1.44 -2.59
CA THR A 65 -10.37 2.26 -3.62
C THR A 65 -11.04 1.39 -4.66
N THR A 66 -12.16 1.89 -5.17
CA THR A 66 -12.89 1.24 -6.26
C THR A 66 -12.41 1.75 -7.62
N GLN A 67 -12.00 0.85 -8.51
CA GLN A 67 -11.70 1.19 -9.90
C GLN A 67 -13.00 1.38 -10.70
N ASP A 68 -14.01 0.55 -10.48
CA ASP A 68 -15.35 0.72 -11.06
C ASP A 68 -15.96 2.08 -10.74
N GLY A 69 -15.81 2.52 -9.48
CA GLY A 69 -16.30 3.83 -9.06
C GLY A 69 -15.54 4.99 -9.73
N LYS A 70 -14.25 4.85 -10.01
CA LYS A 70 -13.47 5.84 -10.78
C LYS A 70 -13.91 5.85 -12.25
N SER A 71 -14.04 4.69 -12.88
CA SER A 71 -14.55 4.55 -14.25
C SER A 71 -15.96 5.14 -14.38
N ALA A 72 -16.84 4.91 -13.40
CA ALA A 72 -18.17 5.52 -13.35
C ALA A 72 -18.15 7.05 -13.18
N ILE A 73 -17.15 7.63 -12.49
CA ILE A 73 -16.95 9.10 -12.47
C ILE A 73 -16.60 9.60 -13.85
N ASP A 74 -15.70 8.92 -14.56
CA ASP A 74 -15.28 9.32 -15.89
C ASP A 74 -16.43 9.23 -16.89
N ASP A 75 -17.24 8.17 -16.86
CA ASP A 75 -18.47 8.06 -17.66
C ASP A 75 -19.45 9.20 -17.39
N LEU A 76 -19.66 9.56 -16.12
CA LEU A 76 -20.53 10.68 -15.75
C LEU A 76 -19.97 12.02 -16.27
N ARG A 77 -18.65 12.14 -16.36
CA ARG A 77 -17.96 13.32 -16.86
C ARG A 77 -18.02 13.41 -18.39
N GLU A 78 -17.81 12.32 -19.10
CA GLU A 78 -17.99 12.20 -20.55
C GLU A 78 -19.45 12.51 -20.95
N ALA A 79 -20.41 12.02 -20.16
CA ALA A 79 -21.83 12.33 -20.34
C ALA A 79 -22.23 13.78 -20.03
N ASN A 80 -21.29 14.62 -19.58
CA ASN A 80 -21.52 16.01 -19.12
C ASN A 80 -22.57 16.09 -18.00
N LEU A 81 -22.63 15.08 -17.13
CA LEU A 81 -23.49 15.08 -15.94
C LEU A 81 -22.77 15.66 -14.73
N ILE A 82 -21.43 15.54 -14.69
CA ILE A 82 -20.58 16.15 -13.67
C ILE A 82 -19.50 17.02 -14.30
N ASN A 83 -19.09 18.05 -13.58
CA ASN A 83 -17.98 18.93 -13.92
C ASN A 83 -16.74 18.50 -13.12
N GLY A 84 -15.56 18.68 -13.73
CA GLY A 84 -14.26 18.47 -13.07
C GLY A 84 -13.47 19.77 -12.97
N LEU A 85 -12.96 20.07 -11.79
CA LEU A 85 -12.11 21.21 -11.50
C LEU A 85 -10.74 20.71 -11.06
N LYS A 86 -9.69 21.15 -11.74
CA LYS A 86 -8.30 20.92 -11.30
C LYS A 86 -7.82 22.12 -10.51
N LEU A 87 -7.35 21.86 -9.31
CA LEU A 87 -6.76 22.83 -8.39
C LEU A 87 -5.29 22.49 -8.19
N SER A 88 -4.47 23.48 -7.89
CA SER A 88 -3.10 23.26 -7.40
C SER A 88 -3.07 23.54 -5.90
N THR A 89 -2.42 22.66 -5.14
CA THR A 89 -2.10 22.93 -3.74
C THR A 89 -1.02 24.01 -3.66
N LYS A 90 -0.74 24.49 -2.44
CA LYS A 90 0.33 25.46 -2.18
C LYS A 90 1.69 24.97 -2.69
N ASP A 91 1.88 23.65 -2.72
CA ASP A 91 3.10 22.97 -3.11
C ASP A 91 2.97 22.36 -4.51
N TYR A 92 2.14 22.97 -5.36
CA TYR A 92 1.99 22.65 -6.79
C TYR A 92 1.45 21.25 -7.14
N HIS A 93 0.93 20.50 -6.16
CA HIS A 93 0.29 19.22 -6.43
C HIS A 93 -1.10 19.44 -7.04
N SER A 94 -1.45 18.68 -8.08
CA SER A 94 -2.77 18.78 -8.69
C SER A 94 -3.79 17.99 -7.88
N VAL A 95 -4.89 18.63 -7.50
CA VAL A 95 -6.05 18.02 -6.84
C VAL A 95 -7.25 18.16 -7.75
N THR A 96 -7.93 17.04 -8.01
CA THR A 96 -9.18 17.04 -8.76
C THR A 96 -10.37 17.15 -7.80
N ALA A 97 -11.33 17.99 -8.18
CA ALA A 97 -12.60 18.13 -7.50
C ALA A 97 -13.75 17.99 -8.50
N PHE A 98 -14.89 17.50 -8.04
CA PHE A 98 -16.06 17.21 -8.85
C PHE A 98 -17.28 17.97 -8.36
N GLN A 99 -18.19 18.27 -9.27
CA GLN A 99 -19.46 18.93 -9.00
C GLN A 99 -20.54 18.41 -9.94
N VAL A 100 -21.79 18.30 -9.46
CA VAL A 100 -22.91 17.94 -10.32
C VAL A 100 -23.32 19.12 -11.20
N SER A 101 -23.45 18.88 -12.50
CA SER A 101 -23.92 19.88 -13.47
C SER A 101 -25.44 20.10 -13.39
N LEU A 102 -25.95 21.17 -14.03
CA LEU A 102 -27.39 21.40 -14.16
C LEU A 102 -28.12 20.24 -14.84
N ARG A 103 -27.48 19.61 -15.85
CA ARG A 103 -28.01 18.44 -16.55
C ARG A 103 -28.10 17.23 -15.62
N GLY A 104 -27.07 17.03 -14.79
CA GLY A 104 -27.06 15.99 -13.75
C GLY A 104 -28.22 16.18 -12.76
N LEU A 105 -28.47 17.40 -12.30
CA LEU A 105 -29.59 17.72 -11.41
C LEU A 105 -30.97 17.42 -12.02
N GLN A 106 -31.14 17.70 -13.32
CA GLN A 106 -32.37 17.38 -14.04
C GLN A 106 -32.61 15.87 -14.06
N LEU A 107 -31.57 15.08 -14.35
CA LEU A 107 -31.65 13.62 -14.36
C LEU A 107 -31.99 13.04 -12.98
N LEU A 108 -31.45 13.64 -11.91
CA LEU A 108 -31.75 13.25 -10.53
C LEU A 108 -33.22 13.41 -10.13
N SER A 109 -34.00 14.26 -10.83
CA SER A 109 -35.43 14.38 -10.57
C SER A 109 -36.22 13.12 -10.94
N GLN A 110 -35.71 12.32 -11.87
CA GLN A 110 -36.34 11.10 -12.38
C GLN A 110 -35.92 9.85 -11.60
N VAL A 111 -34.88 9.94 -10.78
CA VAL A 111 -34.34 8.81 -10.00
C VAL A 111 -35.32 8.41 -8.89
N SER A 112 -35.52 7.10 -8.73
CA SER A 112 -36.43 6.50 -7.75
C SER A 112 -36.08 6.89 -6.31
N LYS A 113 -37.10 6.92 -5.45
CA LYS A 113 -36.92 7.26 -4.03
C LYS A 113 -36.14 6.19 -3.26
N GLU A 114 -36.22 4.94 -3.71
CA GLU A 114 -35.51 3.80 -3.11
C GLU A 114 -34.00 3.93 -3.24
N LEU A 115 -33.50 4.20 -4.46
CA LEU A 115 -32.07 4.42 -4.70
C LEU A 115 -31.53 5.60 -3.89
N LYS A 116 -32.36 6.65 -3.68
CA LYS A 116 -32.01 7.80 -2.85
C LYS A 116 -31.95 7.43 -1.36
N ALA A 117 -32.88 6.60 -0.89
CA ALA A 117 -32.91 6.14 0.49
C ALA A 117 -31.69 5.28 0.84
N ASN A 118 -31.24 4.42 -0.07
CA ASN A 118 -30.04 3.60 0.12
C ASN A 118 -28.78 4.47 0.30
N VAL A 119 -28.64 5.51 -0.53
CA VAL A 119 -27.52 6.45 -0.39
C VAL A 119 -27.66 7.31 0.87
N ASP A 120 -28.87 7.77 1.18
CA ASP A 120 -29.15 8.53 2.40
C ASP A 120 -28.85 7.71 3.69
N ALA A 121 -28.84 6.38 3.62
CA ALA A 121 -28.59 5.53 4.77
C ALA A 121 -27.15 5.64 5.31
N PHE A 122 -26.15 5.85 4.44
CA PHE A 122 -24.73 5.88 4.84
C PHE A 122 -24.10 7.28 4.81
N ILE A 123 -24.67 8.26 4.08
CA ILE A 123 -24.11 9.62 4.01
C ILE A 123 -24.56 10.52 5.17
N PHE A 124 -25.62 10.14 5.89
CA PHE A 124 -26.18 10.90 7.01
C PHE A 124 -25.81 10.24 8.34
N ALA A 125 -25.65 11.06 9.38
CA ALA A 125 -25.45 10.52 10.72
C ALA A 125 -26.67 9.66 11.16
N PRO A 126 -26.43 8.53 11.84
CA PRO A 126 -27.50 7.64 12.28
C PRO A 126 -28.36 8.29 13.37
N LYS A 127 -29.58 7.77 13.57
CA LYS A 127 -30.41 8.20 14.71
C LYS A 127 -29.70 7.80 16.01
N PRO A 128 -29.69 8.65 17.06
CA PRO A 128 -30.53 9.83 17.31
C PRO A 128 -29.93 11.17 16.85
N TYR A 129 -28.79 11.16 16.17
CA TYR A 129 -28.09 12.39 15.79
C TYR A 129 -28.84 13.18 14.71
N ARG A 130 -28.41 14.42 14.51
CA ARG A 130 -28.98 15.27 13.46
C ARG A 130 -28.76 14.59 12.11
N ARG A 131 -29.79 14.56 11.25
CA ARG A 131 -29.67 14.13 9.84
C ARG A 131 -28.90 15.16 9.01
N GLU A 132 -27.70 15.49 9.46
CA GLU A 132 -26.71 16.28 8.74
C GLU A 132 -25.75 15.34 8.00
N LEU A 133 -25.22 15.82 6.88
CA LEU A 133 -24.29 15.06 6.05
C LEU A 133 -22.98 14.83 6.81
N LEU A 134 -22.46 13.61 6.72
CA LEU A 134 -21.16 13.25 7.25
C LEU A 134 -20.07 13.98 6.47
N LYS A 135 -19.19 14.68 7.18
CA LYS A 135 -17.99 15.31 6.62
C LYS A 135 -16.81 14.37 6.81
N ILE A 136 -15.96 14.30 5.80
CA ILE A 136 -14.75 13.50 5.83
C ILE A 136 -13.59 14.37 6.29
N ARG A 137 -12.89 13.91 7.32
CA ARG A 137 -11.66 14.54 7.83
C ARG A 137 -10.56 13.48 7.91
N TYR A 138 -9.40 13.80 7.36
CA TYR A 138 -8.19 12.97 7.48
C TYR A 138 -7.44 13.31 8.76
N ILE A 139 -6.89 12.31 9.46
CA ILE A 139 -6.01 12.50 10.61
C ILE A 139 -4.57 12.48 10.11
N PRO A 140 -3.83 13.61 10.17
CA PRO A 140 -2.46 13.69 9.72
C PRO A 140 -1.54 12.68 10.45
N ILE A 141 -0.63 12.04 9.71
CA ILE A 141 0.47 11.23 10.28
C ILE A 141 1.53 12.17 10.83
N ARG A 142 1.80 12.14 12.13
CA ARG A 142 2.80 13.03 12.72
C ARG A 142 4.18 12.65 12.19
N ASP A 143 4.87 13.63 11.61
CA ASP A 143 6.30 13.47 11.34
C ASP A 143 7.04 13.41 12.68
N PRO A 144 8.10 12.61 12.81
CA PRO A 144 9.02 12.74 13.93
C PRO A 144 9.47 14.21 14.02
N PRO A 145 9.59 14.79 15.23
CA PRO A 145 9.82 16.21 15.38
C PRO A 145 11.11 16.64 14.67
N ASP A 146 10.98 17.55 13.70
CA ASP A 146 12.10 18.24 13.08
C ASP A 146 12.96 18.88 14.20
N ALA A 147 14.24 18.51 14.26
CA ALA A 147 15.21 19.01 15.26
C ALA A 147 15.39 20.54 15.28
N ASN A 148 14.76 21.27 14.35
CA ASN A 148 14.86 22.72 14.18
C ASN A 148 13.57 23.51 14.47
N THR A 149 12.52 22.89 15.02
CA THR A 149 11.31 23.65 15.42
C THR A 149 11.40 24.09 16.88
N THR A 150 12.16 25.16 17.15
CA THR A 150 12.10 25.87 18.43
C THR A 150 10.75 26.58 18.56
N ILE A 151 9.77 25.89 19.13
CA ILE A 151 8.59 26.54 19.69
C ILE A 151 8.93 26.92 21.14
N GLU A 152 9.09 28.22 21.38
CA GLU A 152 9.13 28.79 22.72
C GLU A 152 7.80 28.52 23.43
N ALA A 153 7.75 27.45 24.22
CA ALA A 153 6.73 27.25 25.24
C ALA A 153 7.42 26.78 26.52
N ASN A 154 7.47 27.67 27.52
CA ASN A 154 7.83 27.36 28.89
C ASN A 154 6.85 26.30 29.44
N VAL A 155 7.23 25.03 29.40
CA VAL A 155 6.55 23.91 30.05
C VAL A 155 7.64 23.03 30.70
N PRO A 156 7.44 22.47 31.90
CA PRO A 156 8.53 21.85 32.67
C PRO A 156 9.15 20.66 31.91
N ALA A 157 10.48 20.66 31.85
CA ALA A 157 11.30 19.73 31.06
C ALA A 157 11.01 18.26 31.35
N TRP A 158 10.32 17.61 30.41
CA TRP A 158 10.44 16.17 30.13
C TRP A 158 11.02 16.09 28.72
N THR A 159 12.35 16.04 28.61
CA THR A 159 13.04 15.87 27.34
C THR A 159 13.01 14.41 26.93
N PHE A 160 12.12 14.08 25.99
CA PHE A 160 12.17 12.85 25.22
C PHE A 160 12.77 13.20 23.86
N THR A 161 14.06 12.88 23.65
CA THR A 161 14.70 12.93 22.33
C THR A 161 14.40 11.61 21.62
N ARG A 162 13.34 11.57 20.81
CA ARG A 162 13.18 10.54 19.77
C ARG A 162 13.80 11.08 18.49
N GLY A 163 15.09 10.82 18.31
CA GLY A 163 15.64 10.65 16.97
C GLY A 163 15.16 9.30 16.41
N SER A 164 15.15 9.16 15.10
CA SER A 164 14.84 7.93 14.35
C SER A 164 15.82 6.77 14.61
N ASP A 165 16.64 6.86 15.65
CA ASP A 165 17.60 5.83 16.01
C ASP A 165 16.88 4.81 16.90
N LYS A 166 16.53 3.66 16.31
CA LYS A 166 15.96 2.53 17.03
C LYS A 166 17.07 1.92 17.90
N HIS A 167 17.25 2.41 19.13
CA HIS A 167 18.31 1.95 20.04
C HIS A 167 17.90 0.70 20.83
N LEU A 168 18.85 -0.22 21.06
CA LEU A 168 18.67 -1.34 21.98
C LEU A 168 18.56 -0.86 23.43
N MET A 169 17.37 -0.99 24.04
CA MET A 169 17.15 -0.63 25.44
C MET A 169 17.64 -1.72 26.40
N ALA A 170 18.17 -1.31 27.55
CA ALA A 170 18.60 -2.23 28.60
C ALA A 170 17.41 -2.86 29.32
N GLY A 171 17.32 -4.19 29.36
CA GLY A 171 16.53 -4.88 30.37
C GLY A 171 17.08 -4.56 31.76
N VAL A 172 16.40 -3.71 32.53
CA VAL A 172 16.66 -3.59 33.98
C VAL A 172 15.96 -4.76 34.64
N SER A 173 16.73 -5.67 35.24
CA SER A 173 16.22 -6.71 36.10
C SER A 173 15.45 -6.10 37.28
N GLY A 174 14.13 -6.00 37.13
CA GLY A 174 13.17 -5.56 38.13
C GLY A 174 11.79 -6.10 37.72
N GLU A 175 11.09 -6.69 38.68
CA GLU A 175 9.78 -7.36 38.54
C GLU A 175 8.97 -6.91 37.32
N ILE A 176 8.71 -7.85 36.41
CA ILE A 176 7.82 -7.68 35.27
C ILE A 176 6.41 -7.43 35.82
N GLN A 177 6.05 -6.17 36.03
CA GLN A 177 4.66 -5.77 35.89
C GLN A 177 4.37 -5.85 34.40
N ILE A 178 3.69 -6.93 34.01
CA ILE A 178 2.98 -6.97 32.73
C ILE A 178 1.86 -5.93 32.89
N ASN A 179 2.17 -4.66 32.61
CA ASN A 179 1.15 -3.79 32.08
C ASN A 179 0.90 -4.35 30.68
N GLU A 180 -0.27 -4.94 30.49
CA GLU A 180 -0.91 -5.00 29.17
C GLU A 180 -0.98 -3.53 28.72
N GLU A 181 0.07 -3.04 28.07
CA GLU A 181 -0.04 -1.87 27.23
C GLU A 181 -1.03 -2.29 26.15
N GLU A 182 -2.30 -1.93 26.32
CA GLU A 182 -3.27 -1.95 25.24
C GLU A 182 -2.57 -1.36 24.01
N PRO A 183 -2.60 -2.03 22.84
CA PRO A 183 -1.91 -1.52 21.66
C PRO A 183 -2.35 -0.08 21.48
N GLU A 184 -1.42 0.88 21.57
CA GLU A 184 -1.71 2.30 21.39
C GLU A 184 -2.47 2.43 20.07
N PHE A 185 -3.77 2.68 20.13
CA PHE A 185 -4.61 2.73 18.95
C PHE A 185 -4.13 3.90 18.10
N ASN A 186 -3.34 3.60 17.07
CA ASN A 186 -2.79 4.63 16.21
C ASN A 186 -3.92 5.20 15.34
N GLU A 187 -4.42 6.36 15.76
CA GLU A 187 -5.47 7.11 15.04
C GLU A 187 -4.90 7.81 13.79
N GLU A 188 -3.58 7.94 13.69
CA GLU A 188 -2.92 8.66 12.61
C GLU A 188 -3.09 7.95 11.26
N GLY A 189 -3.22 8.73 10.18
CA GLY A 189 -3.45 8.19 8.84
C GLY A 189 -4.88 7.71 8.57
N ARG A 190 -5.78 7.73 9.55
CA ARG A 190 -7.18 7.30 9.38
C ARG A 190 -8.09 8.42 8.90
N PHE A 191 -9.21 8.05 8.28
CA PHE A 191 -10.30 8.96 7.96
C PHE A 191 -11.42 8.88 8.98
N ILE A 192 -11.99 10.04 9.32
CA ILE A 192 -13.17 10.17 10.18
C ILE A 192 -14.34 10.67 9.35
N LEU A 193 -15.49 10.02 9.51
CA LEU A 193 -16.79 10.54 9.09
C LEU A 193 -17.44 11.20 10.31
N GLU A 194 -17.55 12.53 10.30
CA GLU A 194 -18.06 13.31 11.43
C GLU A 194 -19.29 14.15 11.07
N SER A 195 -20.16 14.32 12.07
CA SER A 195 -21.30 15.22 12.09
C SER A 195 -21.49 15.74 13.52
N ILE A 196 -22.48 16.61 13.74
CA ILE A 196 -22.73 17.19 15.06
C ILE A 196 -23.11 16.08 16.05
N GLY A 197 -22.19 15.78 16.97
CA GLY A 197 -22.37 14.80 18.04
C GLY A 197 -22.14 13.34 17.62
N TYR A 198 -21.73 13.08 16.37
CA TYR A 198 -21.43 11.74 15.87
C TYR A 198 -20.12 11.75 15.09
N PHE A 199 -19.25 10.78 15.37
CA PHE A 199 -18.12 10.49 14.51
C PHE A 199 -17.90 8.98 14.47
N ARG A 200 -17.33 8.50 13.36
CA ARG A 200 -16.81 7.14 13.24
C ARG A 200 -15.54 7.14 12.41
N TYR A 201 -14.67 6.18 12.68
CA TYR A 201 -13.53 5.89 11.80
C TYR A 201 -14.01 5.15 10.56
N SER A 202 -13.42 5.48 9.41
CA SER A 202 -13.59 4.73 8.17
C SER A 202 -12.59 3.58 8.13
N GLY A 203 -13.04 2.41 7.69
CA GLY A 203 -12.17 1.28 7.41
C GLY A 203 -11.40 1.39 6.09
N VAL A 204 -11.50 2.52 5.38
CA VAL A 204 -10.91 2.69 4.04
C VAL A 204 -9.38 2.57 4.03
N THR A 205 -8.72 2.86 5.15
CA THR A 205 -7.25 2.75 5.31
C THR A 205 -6.84 1.46 6.03
N GLU A 206 -7.79 0.60 6.37
CA GLU A 206 -7.52 -0.74 6.90
C GLU A 206 -7.29 -1.64 5.68
N THR A 207 -6.03 -1.94 5.38
CA THR A 207 -5.68 -2.91 4.34
C THR A 207 -6.14 -4.30 4.78
N GLU A 208 -6.62 -5.09 3.84
CA GLU A 208 -7.09 -6.44 4.11
C GLU A 208 -5.94 -7.42 3.88
N ASP A 209 -5.64 -8.21 4.90
CA ASP A 209 -4.57 -9.19 4.84
C ASP A 209 -5.10 -10.54 4.31
N VAL A 210 -4.26 -11.21 3.55
CA VAL A 210 -4.52 -12.54 3.00
C VAL A 210 -3.46 -13.52 3.46
N SER A 211 -3.85 -14.78 3.64
CA SER A 211 -2.88 -15.85 3.89
C SER A 211 -2.29 -16.33 2.58
N TYR A 212 -0.97 -16.38 2.48
CA TYR A 212 -0.28 -16.77 1.25
C TYR A 212 1.07 -17.45 1.53
N VAL A 213 1.57 -18.13 0.50
CA VAL A 213 2.90 -18.73 0.49
C VAL A 213 3.61 -18.29 -0.77
N SER A 214 4.83 -17.78 -0.62
CA SER A 214 5.68 -17.37 -1.71
C SER A 214 7.09 -17.98 -1.63
N SER A 215 7.70 -18.15 -2.79
CA SER A 215 9.11 -18.55 -2.95
C SER A 215 9.94 -17.39 -3.50
N PRO A 216 11.24 -17.28 -3.17
CA PRO A 216 12.07 -16.21 -3.69
C PRO A 216 12.29 -16.36 -5.18
N PHE A 217 12.33 -15.23 -5.89
CA PHE A 217 12.60 -15.20 -7.32
C PHE A 217 13.62 -14.10 -7.66
N VAL A 218 14.69 -14.48 -8.35
CA VAL A 218 15.67 -13.54 -8.92
C VAL A 218 15.86 -13.89 -10.39
N PRO A 219 15.62 -12.96 -11.33
CA PRO A 219 15.76 -13.22 -12.76
C PRO A 219 17.17 -13.71 -13.12
N GLN A 220 17.27 -14.75 -13.96
CA GLN A 220 18.58 -15.30 -14.35
C GLN A 220 19.48 -14.27 -15.05
N CYS A 221 18.91 -13.26 -15.73
CA CYS A 221 19.65 -12.23 -16.43
C CYS A 221 20.45 -11.28 -15.50
N VAL A 222 20.11 -11.21 -14.21
CA VAL A 222 20.84 -10.41 -13.21
C VAL A 222 21.73 -11.26 -12.29
N ARG A 223 21.81 -12.56 -12.56
CA ARG A 223 22.63 -13.51 -11.81
C ARG A 223 23.88 -13.88 -12.59
N SER A 224 24.97 -14.14 -11.89
CA SER A 224 26.19 -14.66 -12.51
C SER A 224 25.94 -16.01 -13.15
N LEU A 225 26.51 -16.25 -14.34
CA LEU A 225 26.51 -17.55 -15.01
C LEU A 225 27.24 -18.63 -14.19
N GLU A 226 28.11 -18.21 -13.27
CA GLU A 226 28.88 -19.08 -12.39
C GLU A 226 28.16 -19.36 -11.05
N ALA A 227 27.10 -18.59 -10.74
CA ALA A 227 26.32 -18.74 -9.53
C ALA A 227 25.25 -19.84 -9.70
N TYR A 228 25.60 -21.05 -9.28
CA TYR A 228 24.71 -22.23 -9.32
C TYR A 228 23.82 -22.38 -8.09
N GLN A 229 23.80 -21.42 -7.17
CA GLN A 229 23.00 -21.57 -5.97
C GLN A 229 21.52 -21.55 -6.33
N GLN A 230 20.84 -22.67 -6.13
CA GLN A 230 19.42 -22.77 -6.40
C GLN A 230 18.64 -21.90 -5.41
N LEU A 231 17.61 -21.26 -5.93
CA LEU A 231 16.65 -20.56 -5.10
C LEU A 231 15.93 -21.57 -4.19
N SER A 232 15.66 -21.19 -2.96
CA SER A 232 14.79 -21.97 -2.08
C SER A 232 13.35 -22.00 -2.63
N SER A 233 12.54 -22.94 -2.13
CA SER A 233 11.15 -23.06 -2.56
C SER A 233 10.24 -23.51 -1.43
N ASN A 234 9.17 -22.74 -1.26
CA ASN A 234 8.11 -22.95 -0.29
C ASN A 234 6.88 -23.64 -0.89
N ALA A 235 6.93 -24.11 -2.14
CA ALA A 235 5.80 -24.78 -2.81
C ALA A 235 5.25 -25.99 -2.03
N HIS A 236 6.08 -26.66 -1.22
CA HIS A 236 5.65 -27.77 -0.36
C HIS A 236 4.75 -27.32 0.80
N ARG A 237 4.83 -26.04 1.21
CA ARG A 237 4.05 -25.38 2.25
C ARG A 237 2.78 -24.72 1.73
N ALA A 238 2.54 -24.75 0.42
CA ALA A 238 1.38 -24.08 -0.21
C ALA A 238 0.01 -24.41 0.42
N LEU A 239 -0.13 -25.58 1.06
CA LEU A 239 -1.36 -25.96 1.78
C LEU A 239 -1.59 -25.15 3.07
N GLU A 240 -0.56 -24.54 3.64
CA GLU A 240 -0.65 -23.71 4.84
C GLU A 240 -1.49 -22.45 4.58
N ALA A 241 -1.41 -21.85 3.39
CA ALA A 241 -2.24 -20.71 2.99
C ALA A 241 -3.74 -20.99 3.12
N ALA A 242 -4.18 -22.20 2.76
CA ALA A 242 -5.58 -22.60 2.81
C ALA A 242 -6.11 -22.81 4.24
N SER A 243 -5.22 -22.94 5.22
CA SER A 243 -5.58 -23.05 6.63
C SER A 243 -5.77 -21.70 7.31
N GLY A 244 -5.23 -20.63 6.70
CA GLY A 244 -5.36 -19.28 7.19
C GLY A 244 -6.74 -18.68 6.91
N GLN A 245 -7.14 -17.75 7.76
CA GLN A 245 -8.33 -16.93 7.58
C GLN A 245 -8.00 -15.72 6.69
N SER A 246 -9.04 -15.06 6.19
CA SER A 246 -8.93 -13.80 5.45
C SER A 246 -9.85 -12.76 6.07
N ASN A 247 -9.41 -11.51 6.13
CA ASN A 247 -10.21 -10.40 6.67
C ASN A 247 -11.01 -9.65 5.60
N ILE A 248 -11.14 -10.24 4.40
CA ILE A 248 -11.83 -9.66 3.24
C ILE A 248 -13.32 -9.43 3.56
N ARG A 249 -13.80 -8.20 3.39
CA ARG A 249 -15.19 -7.82 3.66
C ARG A 249 -16.10 -7.87 2.43
N ASP A 250 -15.54 -8.02 1.23
CA ASP A 250 -16.26 -7.97 -0.05
C ASP A 250 -16.54 -9.37 -0.67
N THR A 251 -17.49 -9.42 -1.60
CA THR A 251 -17.68 -10.55 -2.50
C THR A 251 -16.78 -10.41 -3.72
N LEU A 252 -15.67 -11.15 -3.75
CA LEU A 252 -14.68 -11.07 -4.82
C LEU A 252 -15.29 -11.38 -6.19
N SER A 253 -15.05 -10.50 -7.16
CA SER A 253 -15.35 -10.73 -8.56
C SER A 253 -14.07 -11.12 -9.31
N GLU A 254 -13.98 -12.38 -9.74
CA GLU A 254 -12.82 -12.88 -10.50
C GLU A 254 -13.10 -12.73 -12.00
N ALA A 255 -12.58 -11.69 -12.66
CA ALA A 255 -12.64 -11.58 -14.13
C ALA A 255 -11.34 -12.09 -14.78
N ILE A 256 -10.19 -11.95 -14.10
CA ILE A 256 -8.88 -12.36 -14.60
C ILE A 256 -8.17 -13.27 -13.61
N VAL A 257 -7.67 -14.38 -14.15
CA VAL A 257 -6.90 -15.38 -13.40
C VAL A 257 -5.54 -15.61 -14.07
N LEU A 258 -4.50 -15.68 -13.25
CA LEU A 258 -3.12 -15.90 -13.66
C LEU A 258 -2.62 -17.27 -13.19
N ALA A 259 -1.87 -17.95 -14.06
CA ALA A 259 -1.18 -19.20 -13.73
C ALA A 259 0.32 -18.94 -13.47
N ASN A 260 0.80 -19.48 -12.35
CA ASN A 260 2.15 -19.34 -11.81
C ASN A 260 2.67 -17.89 -11.82
N PRO A 261 1.96 -16.93 -11.19
CA PRO A 261 2.40 -15.55 -11.22
C PRO A 261 3.70 -15.36 -10.43
N VAL A 262 4.59 -14.56 -11.03
CA VAL A 262 5.84 -14.05 -10.47
C VAL A 262 5.71 -12.55 -10.39
N CYS A 263 5.83 -12.01 -9.18
CA CYS A 263 5.77 -10.57 -8.92
C CYS A 263 7.17 -10.03 -8.70
N LEU A 264 7.53 -9.00 -9.45
CA LEU A 264 8.71 -8.20 -9.26
C LEU A 264 8.28 -6.79 -8.84
N VAL A 265 8.79 -6.32 -7.71
CA VAL A 265 8.62 -4.95 -7.26
C VAL A 265 9.94 -4.22 -7.41
N GLY A 266 9.96 -3.22 -8.30
CA GLY A 266 11.11 -2.37 -8.56
C GLY A 266 11.10 -1.14 -7.68
N GLU A 267 12.25 -0.79 -7.15
CA GLU A 267 12.49 0.42 -6.37
C GLU A 267 13.82 1.05 -6.77
N TRP A 268 13.94 2.36 -6.56
CA TRP A 268 15.21 3.05 -6.70
C TRP A 268 15.65 3.69 -5.39
N ILE A 269 16.86 3.36 -4.95
CA ILE A 269 17.51 3.93 -3.76
C ILE A 269 18.90 4.41 -4.16
N PRO A 270 19.38 5.58 -3.69
CA PRO A 270 20.71 6.07 -4.04
C PRO A 270 21.81 5.11 -3.52
N PHE A 271 22.38 4.34 -4.44
CA PHE A 271 23.56 3.50 -4.21
C PHE A 271 24.77 4.03 -4.99
N GLY A 272 25.93 3.53 -4.59
CA GLY A 272 27.19 3.69 -5.30
C GLY A 272 28.15 2.60 -4.89
N SER A 273 29.28 2.49 -5.58
CA SER A 273 30.25 1.39 -5.40
C SER A 273 30.67 1.20 -3.94
N ASN A 274 30.91 2.28 -3.21
CA ASN A 274 31.28 2.22 -1.80
C ASN A 274 30.15 1.70 -0.91
N GLN A 275 28.89 2.01 -1.25
CA GLN A 275 27.73 1.51 -0.51
C GLN A 275 27.52 0.01 -0.75
N ILE A 276 27.75 -0.47 -1.98
CA ILE A 276 27.71 -1.90 -2.30
C ILE A 276 28.82 -2.65 -1.57
N VAL A 277 30.05 -2.12 -1.54
CA VAL A 277 31.16 -2.72 -0.77
C VAL A 277 30.82 -2.78 0.72
N ALA A 278 30.31 -1.68 1.29
CA ALA A 278 29.93 -1.63 2.70
C ALA A 278 28.77 -2.60 3.02
N LEU A 279 27.80 -2.73 2.13
CA LEU A 279 26.70 -3.69 2.27
C LEU A 279 27.21 -5.13 2.19
N ASN A 280 28.11 -5.42 1.25
CA ASN A 280 28.76 -6.73 1.12
C ASN A 280 29.56 -7.11 2.38
N GLU A 281 30.27 -6.15 2.99
CA GLU A 281 30.97 -6.35 4.27
C GLU A 281 29.97 -6.58 5.42
N ARG A 282 28.91 -5.77 5.52
CA ARG A 282 27.87 -5.92 6.55
C ARG A 282 27.14 -7.26 6.47
N LEU A 283 26.82 -7.72 5.27
CA LEU A 283 26.16 -9.00 5.03
C LEU A 283 27.10 -10.22 5.18
N GLY A 284 28.40 -10.00 5.41
CA GLY A 284 29.38 -11.08 5.50
C GLY A 284 29.57 -11.84 4.19
N SER A 285 29.32 -11.21 3.04
CA SER A 285 29.43 -11.85 1.71
C SER A 285 30.83 -12.42 1.43
N MET A 286 31.86 -11.76 1.97
CA MET A 286 33.27 -12.14 1.84
C MET A 286 33.72 -13.13 2.93
N ASP A 287 32.87 -13.37 3.93
CA ASP A 287 33.21 -14.19 5.09
C ASP A 287 32.88 -15.66 4.85
N ARG A 288 33.41 -16.51 5.74
CA ARG A 288 33.10 -17.95 5.74
C ARG A 288 31.63 -18.23 6.08
N CYS A 289 31.03 -17.39 6.93
CA CYS A 289 29.63 -17.46 7.31
C CYS A 289 28.90 -16.31 6.60
N GLN A 290 28.27 -16.62 5.46
CA GLN A 290 27.58 -15.64 4.63
C GLN A 290 26.12 -15.48 5.08
N GLY A 291 25.63 -14.24 5.13
CA GLY A 291 24.26 -13.94 5.55
C GLY A 291 24.06 -14.06 7.06
N GLY A 292 22.82 -14.30 7.49
CA GLY A 292 22.43 -14.37 8.89
C GLY A 292 21.18 -13.55 9.21
N LEU A 293 20.99 -13.25 10.50
CA LEU A 293 19.87 -12.44 10.99
C LEU A 293 20.30 -10.97 11.12
N PHE A 294 19.46 -10.07 10.62
CA PHE A 294 19.70 -8.63 10.59
C PHE A 294 18.58 -7.86 11.28
N THR A 295 18.93 -6.68 11.78
CA THR A 295 18.02 -5.70 12.38
C THR A 295 18.56 -4.29 12.17
N SER A 296 17.63 -3.33 12.07
CA SER A 296 17.88 -1.89 12.09
C SER A 296 18.28 -1.34 13.47
N LEU A 297 18.24 -2.16 14.53
CA LEU A 297 18.54 -1.72 15.89
C LEU A 297 20.02 -1.35 16.08
N ILE A 298 20.26 -0.19 16.70
CA ILE A 298 21.60 0.31 17.02
C ILE A 298 22.00 -0.15 18.43
N ASP A 299 23.15 -0.81 18.51
CA ASP A 299 23.76 -1.21 19.79
C ASP A 299 24.69 -0.12 20.33
N ASP A 300 24.24 0.59 21.38
CA ASP A 300 25.05 1.59 22.09
C ASP A 300 26.06 0.97 23.07
N ARG A 301 25.93 -0.32 23.39
CA ARG A 301 26.74 -1.00 24.42
C ARG A 301 27.24 -2.38 23.91
N PRO A 302 28.06 -2.40 22.85
CA PRO A 302 28.53 -3.64 22.22
C PRO A 302 29.47 -4.50 23.09
N THR A 303 29.86 -4.01 24.27
CA THR A 303 30.69 -4.75 25.22
C THR A 303 29.90 -5.52 26.27
N ASP A 304 28.58 -5.30 26.36
CA ASP A 304 27.72 -6.01 27.32
C ASP A 304 27.50 -7.46 26.87
N THR A 305 27.36 -8.38 27.84
CA THR A 305 27.31 -9.84 27.55
C THR A 305 26.09 -10.27 26.75
N GLN A 306 24.96 -9.60 26.95
CA GLN A 306 23.68 -9.96 26.35
C GLN A 306 22.89 -8.70 26.02
N PHE A 307 22.10 -8.78 24.96
CA PHE A 307 21.07 -7.81 24.59
C PHE A 307 19.81 -8.58 24.19
N GLU A 308 18.67 -7.91 24.25
CA GLU A 308 17.39 -8.47 23.85
C GLU A 308 16.95 -7.75 22.58
N VAL A 309 16.45 -8.52 21.62
CA VAL A 309 15.87 -8.00 20.37
C VAL A 309 14.41 -8.41 20.29
N PRO A 310 13.54 -7.53 19.77
CA PRO A 310 12.17 -7.91 19.43
C PRO A 310 12.18 -9.00 18.33
N PRO A 311 11.10 -9.79 18.22
CA PRO A 311 10.88 -10.66 17.08
C PRO A 311 10.77 -9.83 15.78
N GLY A 312 10.86 -10.47 14.62
CA GLY A 312 10.87 -9.75 13.33
C GLY A 312 12.24 -9.57 12.70
N LEU A 313 13.23 -10.40 13.07
CA LEU A 313 14.55 -10.32 12.44
C LEU A 313 14.49 -10.76 10.98
N THR A 314 15.17 -10.02 10.12
CA THR A 314 15.32 -10.36 8.70
C THR A 314 16.42 -11.41 8.54
N GLU A 315 16.07 -12.62 8.11
CA GLU A 315 17.03 -13.66 7.74
C GLU A 315 17.48 -13.47 6.29
N VAL A 316 18.79 -13.41 6.05
CA VAL A 316 19.38 -13.22 4.72
C VAL A 316 20.26 -14.39 4.35
N ARG A 317 20.08 -14.88 3.12
CA ARG A 317 20.92 -15.91 2.51
C ARG A 317 21.47 -15.44 1.17
N ILE A 318 22.78 -15.29 1.09
CA ILE A 318 23.45 -14.78 -0.11
C ILE A 318 23.39 -15.83 -1.24
N LEU A 319 23.06 -15.38 -2.45
CA LEU A 319 23.01 -16.18 -3.67
C LEU A 319 24.27 -15.98 -4.51
N ASP A 320 24.57 -14.72 -4.83
CA ASP A 320 25.76 -14.30 -5.57
C ASP A 320 25.99 -12.81 -5.44
N TYR A 321 27.22 -12.35 -5.67
CA TYR A 321 27.56 -10.94 -5.59
C TYR A 321 28.76 -10.61 -6.46
N ASP A 322 28.86 -9.34 -6.83
CA ASP A 322 30.09 -8.70 -7.26
C ASP A 322 30.49 -7.69 -6.17
N PRO A 323 31.77 -7.66 -5.75
CA PRO A 323 32.19 -6.82 -4.62
C PRO A 323 31.81 -5.35 -4.74
N VAL A 324 31.64 -4.83 -5.97
CA VAL A 324 31.47 -3.40 -6.24
C VAL A 324 30.19 -3.09 -7.03
N ARG A 325 29.63 -4.07 -7.74
CA ARG A 325 28.53 -3.83 -8.70
C ARG A 325 27.16 -4.25 -8.20
N TYR A 326 27.02 -5.43 -7.63
CA TYR A 326 25.70 -5.94 -7.26
C TYR A 326 25.77 -6.98 -6.15
N ILE A 327 24.63 -7.23 -5.51
CA ILE A 327 24.43 -8.36 -4.62
C ILE A 327 23.04 -8.95 -4.83
N ASN A 328 22.97 -10.28 -4.86
CA ASN A 328 21.76 -11.08 -4.94
C ASN A 328 21.63 -11.95 -3.69
N PHE A 329 20.48 -11.94 -3.06
CA PHE A 329 20.22 -12.74 -1.87
C PHE A 329 18.74 -13.08 -1.72
N GLU A 330 18.45 -14.06 -0.88
CA GLU A 330 17.13 -14.37 -0.38
C GLU A 330 16.94 -13.68 0.97
N ALA A 331 15.73 -13.20 1.26
CA ALA A 331 15.37 -12.59 2.54
C ALA A 331 14.01 -13.11 3.03
N GLU A 332 13.93 -13.50 4.29
CA GLU A 332 12.70 -13.94 4.97
C GLU A 332 12.53 -13.12 6.25
N ILE A 333 11.35 -12.52 6.45
CA ILE A 333 11.02 -11.76 7.65
C ILE A 333 10.35 -12.70 8.64
N ASN A 334 10.91 -12.81 9.84
CA ASN A 334 10.34 -13.65 10.90
C ASN A 334 9.44 -12.83 11.83
N PHE A 335 8.40 -12.19 11.28
CA PHE A 335 7.43 -11.43 12.07
C PHE A 335 6.30 -12.35 12.57
N PRO A 336 5.83 -12.16 13.82
CA PRO A 336 4.61 -12.83 14.27
C PRO A 336 3.39 -12.20 13.59
N GLU A 337 2.70 -13.00 12.80
CA GLU A 337 1.43 -12.64 12.14
C GLU A 337 0.25 -12.58 13.12
N ASP A 338 -0.80 -11.88 12.71
CA ASP A 338 -2.08 -11.82 13.41
C ASP A 338 -2.72 -13.22 13.56
N ASP A 339 -3.51 -13.39 14.63
CA ASP A 339 -4.16 -14.66 14.96
C ASP A 339 -5.00 -15.22 13.80
N GLY A 340 -4.52 -16.30 13.20
CA GLY A 340 -5.20 -17.02 12.12
C GLY A 340 -4.77 -16.63 10.72
N ILE A 341 -3.84 -15.69 10.55
CA ILE A 341 -3.23 -15.38 9.26
C ILE A 341 -1.93 -16.17 9.10
N VAL A 342 -1.72 -16.77 7.93
CA VAL A 342 -0.50 -17.51 7.61
C VAL A 342 0.17 -16.87 6.42
N GLN A 343 1.29 -16.21 6.67
CA GLN A 343 2.14 -15.62 5.64
C GLN A 343 3.50 -16.30 5.67
N VAL A 344 3.83 -16.98 4.58
CA VAL A 344 5.15 -17.58 4.39
C VAL A 344 5.80 -16.84 3.25
N GLU A 345 6.56 -15.82 3.58
CA GLU A 345 7.12 -14.90 2.61
C GLU A 345 8.65 -15.02 2.53
N ASN A 346 9.15 -15.21 1.31
CA ASN A 346 10.58 -15.21 1.06
C ASN A 346 10.87 -14.49 -0.26
N PHE A 347 11.68 -13.44 -0.17
CA PHE A 347 12.03 -12.54 -1.26
C PHE A 347 13.34 -12.93 -1.92
N GLY A 348 13.38 -12.91 -3.24
CA GLY A 348 14.61 -12.79 -3.99
C GLY A 348 14.93 -11.32 -4.22
N ILE A 349 16.08 -10.84 -3.75
CA ILE A 349 16.45 -9.43 -3.83
C ILE A 349 17.69 -9.26 -4.72
N HIS A 350 17.59 -8.36 -5.70
CA HIS A 350 18.71 -7.88 -6.50
C HIS A 350 18.96 -6.42 -6.18
N LEU A 351 20.19 -6.09 -5.80
CA LEU A 351 20.66 -4.73 -5.53
C LEU A 351 21.82 -4.39 -6.47
N ASN A 352 21.67 -3.33 -7.26
CA ASN A 352 22.68 -2.87 -8.19
C ASN A 352 23.28 -1.51 -7.78
N VAL A 353 24.52 -1.27 -8.22
CA VAL A 353 25.30 -0.06 -7.90
C VAL A 353 24.67 1.23 -8.42
N ASP A 354 23.81 1.16 -9.45
CA ASP A 354 23.08 2.31 -9.99
C ASP A 354 21.84 2.69 -9.17
N GLY A 355 21.57 1.95 -8.09
CA GLY A 355 20.43 2.17 -7.21
C GLY A 355 19.18 1.40 -7.59
N THR A 356 19.22 0.62 -8.67
CA THR A 356 18.09 -0.23 -9.05
C THR A 356 18.00 -1.42 -8.10
N ILE A 357 16.81 -1.61 -7.53
CA ILE A 357 16.48 -2.73 -6.65
C ILE A 357 15.26 -3.44 -7.21
N PHE A 358 15.28 -4.77 -7.21
CA PHE A 358 14.09 -5.57 -7.46
C PHE A 358 13.89 -6.57 -6.33
N TYR A 359 12.67 -6.63 -5.80
CA TYR A 359 12.18 -7.67 -4.91
C TYR A 359 11.32 -8.62 -5.75
N GLY A 360 11.70 -9.88 -5.82
CA GLY A 360 11.03 -10.87 -6.62
C GLY A 360 10.49 -12.01 -5.79
N ILE A 361 9.22 -12.30 -6.00
CA ILE A 361 8.56 -13.44 -5.41
C ILE A 361 7.85 -14.26 -6.49
N LYS A 362 7.77 -15.56 -6.27
CA LYS A 362 6.89 -16.47 -6.99
C LYS A 362 5.76 -16.86 -6.05
N VAL A 363 4.52 -16.63 -6.48
CA VAL A 363 3.34 -16.97 -5.68
C VAL A 363 3.07 -18.47 -5.79
N ASP A 364 3.13 -19.18 -4.66
CA ASP A 364 2.87 -20.62 -4.60
C ASP A 364 1.40 -20.92 -4.26
N ALA A 365 0.79 -20.10 -3.40
CA ALA A 365 -0.65 -20.16 -3.08
C ALA A 365 -1.13 -18.87 -2.40
N ILE A 366 -2.41 -18.54 -2.58
CA ILE A 366 -3.13 -17.52 -1.82
C ILE A 366 -4.46 -18.12 -1.37
N LEU A 367 -4.72 -18.14 -0.06
CA LEU A 367 -5.89 -18.78 0.54
C LEU A 367 -6.06 -20.23 0.03
N ASP A 368 -7.23 -20.58 -0.48
CA ASP A 368 -7.53 -21.90 -1.07
C ASP A 368 -7.07 -22.04 -2.53
N LYS A 369 -6.57 -20.97 -3.15
CA LYS A 369 -6.10 -20.94 -4.53
C LYS A 369 -4.63 -21.31 -4.60
N ARG A 370 -4.31 -22.23 -5.51
CA ARG A 370 -2.93 -22.63 -5.81
C ARG A 370 -2.33 -21.76 -6.91
N ALA A 371 -1.01 -21.83 -7.07
CA ALA A 371 -0.25 -21.09 -8.07
C ALA A 371 -0.84 -21.15 -9.49
N ASP A 372 -1.49 -22.25 -9.88
CA ASP A 372 -2.08 -22.41 -11.21
C ASP A 372 -3.33 -21.56 -11.47
N ARG A 373 -3.93 -20.99 -10.42
CA ARG A 373 -5.21 -20.27 -10.53
C ARG A 373 -5.33 -19.14 -9.51
N ILE A 374 -4.50 -18.10 -9.64
CA ILE A 374 -4.51 -16.92 -8.77
C ILE A 374 -5.31 -15.79 -9.42
N SER A 375 -6.32 -15.25 -8.72
CA SER A 375 -7.05 -14.07 -9.21
C SER A 375 -6.21 -12.79 -9.04
N VAL A 376 -6.41 -11.83 -9.94
CA VAL A 376 -5.72 -10.53 -9.87
C VAL A 376 -6.16 -9.73 -8.65
N ASP A 377 -7.42 -9.87 -8.25
CA ASP A 377 -7.94 -9.28 -7.02
C ASP A 377 -7.22 -9.76 -5.74
N LEU A 378 -6.98 -11.08 -5.58
CA LEU A 378 -6.20 -11.61 -4.46
C LEU A 378 -4.74 -11.17 -4.54
N LEU A 379 -4.19 -11.09 -5.76
CA LEU A 379 -2.84 -10.60 -5.99
C LEU A 379 -2.67 -9.14 -5.58
N SER A 380 -3.71 -8.30 -5.76
CA SER A 380 -3.66 -6.89 -5.36
C SER A 380 -3.47 -6.70 -3.86
N ARG A 381 -4.04 -7.60 -3.04
CA ARG A 381 -3.88 -7.60 -1.58
C ARG A 381 -2.49 -8.07 -1.18
N LEU A 382 -2.02 -9.17 -1.77
CA LEU A 382 -0.66 -9.67 -1.55
C LEU A 382 0.41 -8.63 -1.92
N LEU A 383 0.18 -7.83 -2.98
CA LEU A 383 1.11 -6.77 -3.37
C LEU A 383 1.24 -5.65 -2.34
N VAL A 384 0.25 -5.45 -1.46
CA VAL A 384 0.38 -4.49 -0.35
C VAL A 384 1.45 -4.96 0.62
N ASP A 385 1.37 -6.22 1.03
CA ASP A 385 2.29 -6.85 1.99
C ASP A 385 3.71 -6.81 1.42
N ILE A 386 3.91 -7.28 0.18
CA ILE A 386 5.20 -7.15 -0.52
C ILE A 386 5.75 -5.72 -0.45
N HIS A 387 4.90 -4.70 -0.66
CA HIS A 387 5.36 -3.30 -0.64
C HIS A 387 5.74 -2.83 0.76
N GLN A 388 5.07 -3.29 1.80
CA GLN A 388 5.38 -2.92 3.18
C GLN A 388 6.64 -3.68 3.65
N ASP A 389 6.66 -4.99 3.45
CA ASP A 389 7.69 -5.90 3.94
C ASP A 389 9.03 -5.67 3.23
N SER A 390 9.01 -5.42 1.92
CA SER A 390 10.26 -5.03 1.23
C SER A 390 10.81 -3.68 1.69
N SER A 391 9.96 -2.75 2.18
CA SER A 391 10.46 -1.50 2.78
C SER A 391 11.11 -1.77 4.13
N GLU A 392 10.55 -2.69 4.93
CA GLU A 392 11.09 -3.10 6.23
C GLU A 392 12.43 -3.83 6.09
N ILE A 393 12.53 -4.80 5.17
CA ILE A 393 13.80 -5.47 4.85
C ILE A 393 14.88 -4.45 4.50
N MET A 394 14.56 -3.47 3.65
CA MET A 394 15.55 -2.45 3.32
C MET A 394 15.89 -1.53 4.50
N ASP A 395 14.94 -1.20 5.38
CA ASP A 395 15.24 -0.42 6.59
C ASP A 395 16.26 -1.15 7.48
N ASP A 396 16.14 -2.47 7.60
CA ASP A 396 17.09 -3.31 8.34
C ASP A 396 18.48 -3.38 7.67
N LEU A 397 18.53 -3.36 6.34
CA LEU A 397 19.77 -3.54 5.57
C LEU A 397 20.51 -2.23 5.27
N LEU A 398 19.81 -1.10 5.18
CA LEU A 398 20.40 0.20 4.88
C LEU A 398 21.18 0.76 6.08
N SER A 399 22.17 1.59 5.78
CA SER A 399 22.90 2.35 6.80
C SER A 399 22.16 3.63 7.20
N SER A 400 22.40 4.13 8.42
CA SER A 400 21.85 5.41 8.89
C SER A 400 22.17 6.59 7.96
N TYR A 401 23.33 6.55 7.31
CA TYR A 401 23.70 7.52 6.28
C TYR A 401 22.79 7.46 5.05
N GLN A 402 22.47 6.26 4.55
CA GLN A 402 21.56 6.08 3.43
C GLN A 402 20.13 6.47 3.80
N THR A 403 19.68 6.12 5.01
CA THR A 403 18.37 6.56 5.52
C THR A 403 18.29 8.08 5.57
N SER A 404 19.34 8.77 6.02
CA SER A 404 19.37 10.25 6.01
C SER A 404 19.33 10.86 4.61
N LEU A 405 19.97 10.22 3.62
CA LEU A 405 19.88 10.64 2.22
C LEU A 405 18.48 10.43 1.64
N LEU A 406 17.87 9.29 1.95
CA LEU A 406 16.50 8.98 1.57
C LEU A 406 15.52 10.01 2.15
N ASP A 407 15.70 10.40 3.41
CA ASP A 407 14.89 11.43 4.06
C ASP A 407 14.88 12.74 3.28
N MET A 408 16.06 13.16 2.83
CA MET A 408 16.22 14.36 2.01
C MET A 408 15.58 14.21 0.63
N VAL A 409 15.76 13.07 -0.03
CA VAL A 409 15.22 12.81 -1.38
C VAL A 409 13.69 12.72 -1.35
N PHE A 410 13.13 12.13 -0.30
CA PHE A 410 11.69 11.89 -0.15
C PHE A 410 10.99 12.90 0.79
N LEU A 411 11.68 13.97 1.20
CA LEU A 411 11.14 15.07 2.01
C LEU A 411 10.41 14.61 3.29
N GLY A 412 10.97 13.63 4.00
CA GLY A 412 10.35 13.05 5.20
C GLY A 412 9.46 11.83 4.97
N ASP A 413 9.21 11.42 3.72
CA ASP A 413 8.34 10.28 3.38
C ASP A 413 9.12 9.02 2.96
N ILE A 414 10.15 8.66 3.74
CA ILE A 414 11.02 7.49 3.47
C ILE A 414 10.23 6.17 3.51
N ALA A 415 9.17 6.09 4.30
CA ALA A 415 8.40 4.87 4.46
C ALA A 415 7.58 4.54 3.19
N ASN A 416 7.16 5.55 2.43
CA ASN A 416 6.25 5.38 1.29
C ASN A 416 6.90 5.70 -0.05
N ARG A 417 8.09 5.11 -0.27
CA ARG A 417 8.86 5.27 -1.52
C ARG A 417 8.08 4.76 -2.73
N GLY A 418 8.40 5.33 -3.89
CA GLY A 418 7.80 4.94 -5.16
C GLY A 418 8.26 3.55 -5.59
N LYS A 419 7.34 2.58 -5.54
CA LYS A 419 7.57 1.21 -6.02
C LYS A 419 6.78 0.93 -7.30
N PHE A 420 7.33 0.10 -8.16
CA PHE A 420 6.78 -0.27 -9.47
C PHE A 420 6.53 -1.77 -9.55
N ASN A 421 5.33 -2.16 -9.96
CA ASN A 421 4.97 -3.57 -10.11
C ASN A 421 5.28 -4.06 -11.52
N MET A 422 5.87 -5.25 -11.61
CA MET A 422 5.97 -6.04 -12.82
C MET A 422 5.49 -7.46 -12.49
N ILE A 423 4.44 -7.90 -13.18
CA ILE A 423 3.84 -9.22 -12.98
C ILE A 423 4.09 -10.03 -14.24
N MET A 424 4.64 -11.23 -14.05
CA MET A 424 4.81 -12.23 -15.11
C MET A 424 3.98 -13.45 -14.75
N ALA A 425 3.37 -14.10 -15.72
CA ALA A 425 2.59 -15.32 -15.52
C ALA A 425 2.76 -16.24 -16.74
N ASP A 426 2.61 -17.54 -16.53
CA ASP A 426 2.69 -18.53 -17.59
C ASP A 426 1.45 -18.47 -18.51
N GLN A 427 0.30 -18.13 -17.92
CA GLN A 427 -0.98 -18.03 -18.63
C GLN A 427 -1.88 -16.97 -17.95
N ILE A 428 -2.71 -16.33 -18.76
CA ILE A 428 -3.82 -15.47 -18.35
C ILE A 428 -5.15 -16.08 -18.85
N ASP A 429 -6.17 -16.12 -18.00
CA ASP A 429 -7.51 -16.60 -18.31
C ASP A 429 -8.54 -15.50 -18.00
N PRO A 430 -9.42 -15.12 -18.96
CA PRO A 430 -9.46 -15.60 -20.35
C PRO A 430 -8.24 -15.16 -21.16
N PHE A 431 -7.74 -16.02 -22.06
CA PHE A 431 -6.66 -15.68 -22.99
C PHE A 431 -7.23 -15.01 -24.24
N MET A 432 -6.92 -13.72 -24.43
CA MET A 432 -7.48 -12.90 -25.52
C MET A 432 -6.46 -11.83 -25.97
N PRO A 433 -6.66 -11.18 -27.13
CA PRO A 433 -5.78 -10.11 -27.60
C PRO A 433 -5.66 -8.97 -26.59
N GLY A 434 -4.48 -8.35 -26.50
CA GLY A 434 -4.16 -7.28 -25.55
C GLY A 434 -5.17 -6.13 -25.57
N LEU A 435 -5.64 -5.75 -26.76
CA LEU A 435 -6.63 -4.68 -26.92
C LEU A 435 -8.01 -5.02 -26.35
N GLU A 436 -8.37 -6.29 -26.27
CA GLU A 436 -9.67 -6.69 -25.73
C GLU A 436 -9.72 -6.56 -24.19
N TYR A 437 -8.56 -6.57 -23.51
CA TYR A 437 -8.51 -6.25 -22.07
C TYR A 437 -8.73 -4.75 -21.77
N MET A 438 -8.69 -3.88 -22.79
CA MET A 438 -8.97 -2.44 -22.67
C MET A 438 -10.46 -2.15 -22.92
N ASP A 439 -11.33 -2.87 -22.22
CA ASP A 439 -12.79 -2.90 -22.43
C ASP A 439 -13.54 -1.75 -21.74
N ARG A 440 -12.85 -0.91 -20.94
CA ARG A 440 -13.44 0.08 -20.03
C ARG A 440 -14.42 -0.54 -19.02
N GLY A 441 -14.33 -1.84 -18.81
CA GLY A 441 -15.21 -2.64 -17.98
C GLY A 441 -14.42 -3.41 -16.94
N ASP A 442 -14.87 -4.64 -16.70
CA ASP A 442 -14.37 -5.47 -15.60
C ASP A 442 -12.90 -5.87 -15.82
N PHE A 443 -12.50 -6.20 -17.05
CA PHE A 443 -11.13 -6.61 -17.35
C PHE A 443 -10.13 -5.46 -17.16
N GLU A 444 -10.42 -4.29 -17.73
CA GLU A 444 -9.55 -3.13 -17.58
C GLU A 444 -9.47 -2.68 -16.11
N ASN A 445 -10.60 -2.71 -15.39
CA ASN A 445 -10.66 -2.29 -13.99
C ASN A 445 -9.89 -3.25 -13.07
N GLU A 446 -9.94 -4.56 -13.30
CA GLU A 446 -9.21 -5.55 -12.49
C GLU A 446 -7.68 -5.41 -12.72
N LEU A 447 -7.23 -5.26 -13.97
CA LEU A 447 -5.81 -4.99 -14.25
C LEU A 447 -5.32 -3.68 -13.63
N LYS A 448 -6.16 -2.64 -13.60
CA LYS A 448 -5.84 -1.35 -12.96
C LYS A 448 -5.63 -1.47 -11.45
N GLN A 449 -6.16 -2.50 -10.79
CA GLN A 449 -5.95 -2.70 -9.36
C GLN A 449 -4.46 -2.95 -9.06
N VAL A 450 -3.77 -3.73 -9.91
CA VAL A 450 -2.36 -4.10 -9.69
C VAL A 450 -1.36 -3.26 -10.49
N LEU A 451 -1.75 -2.74 -11.66
CA LEU A 451 -0.86 -1.97 -12.55
C LEU A 451 -1.05 -0.44 -12.44
N GLY A 452 -2.17 0.04 -11.89
CA GLY A 452 -2.57 1.44 -11.99
C GLY A 452 -3.09 1.79 -13.39
N ASP A 453 -2.98 3.07 -13.79
CA ASP A 453 -3.52 3.54 -15.07
C ASP A 453 -2.86 2.84 -16.27
N ILE A 454 -3.67 2.17 -17.10
CA ILE A 454 -3.19 1.46 -18.29
C ILE A 454 -3.21 2.39 -19.50
N HIS A 455 -2.03 2.62 -20.10
CA HIS A 455 -1.90 3.49 -21.27
C HIS A 455 -2.04 2.77 -22.61
N CYS A 456 -1.60 1.52 -22.66
CA CYS A 456 -1.54 0.73 -23.88
C CYS A 456 -1.41 -0.74 -23.53
N ALA A 457 -1.94 -1.59 -24.40
CA ALA A 457 -1.80 -3.03 -24.36
C ALA A 457 -1.20 -3.50 -25.69
N TYR A 458 -0.24 -4.41 -25.63
CA TYR A 458 0.45 -4.93 -26.80
C TYR A 458 0.56 -6.45 -26.73
N ASP A 459 0.36 -7.06 -27.89
CA ASP A 459 0.56 -8.48 -28.13
C ASP A 459 2.02 -8.71 -28.55
N ILE A 460 2.76 -9.51 -27.78
CA ILE A 460 4.20 -9.75 -27.98
C ILE A 460 4.44 -11.23 -28.32
N GLY A 461 4.87 -11.52 -29.56
CA GLY A 461 5.24 -12.87 -30.02
C GLY A 461 4.47 -13.35 -31.25
N GLU A 462 4.83 -14.52 -31.77
CA GLU A 462 4.09 -15.20 -32.87
C GLU A 462 2.85 -15.95 -32.36
N ASP A 463 2.86 -16.35 -31.08
CA ASP A 463 1.73 -17.02 -30.39
C ASP A 463 0.73 -16.03 -29.77
N SER A 464 0.93 -14.72 -30.01
CA SER A 464 -0.06 -13.70 -29.68
C SER A 464 -1.24 -13.83 -30.64
N VAL A 465 -2.46 -13.73 -30.11
CA VAL A 465 -3.71 -13.94 -30.87
C VAL A 465 -3.80 -13.08 -32.13
#